data_AF-A0A5M4BC09-F1
#
_entry.id   AF-A0A5M4BC09-F1
#
_cell.length_a   1.000
_cell.length_b   1.000
_cell.length_c   1.000
_cell.angle_alpha   90.00
_cell.angle_beta   90.00
_cell.angle_gamma   90.00
#
_symmetry.space_group_name_H-M   'P 1'
#
loop_
_entity.id
_entity.type
_entity.pdbx_description
1 polymer ?
#
loop_
_entity_poly.entity_id
_entity_poly.type
_entity_poly.pdbx_seq_one_letter_code
_entity_poly.pdbx_strand_id
1 'polypeptide(L)'
;MKRLVFILLSIVMLSCNKESEPNRQEFLELFKRERNIPQDISIERISLGKDFEIVVGKKDFELFLYKIQNKKIVVSHKEPIPKEVKKGEKTYLVKGFTPNISRLKENGFIWIDITRDWAEQGNTSVNPYYILFSFVLHKDIFVKIDNKSYDWNGDILDIRSWNNSNFLVQVTGNSDRDFYIYNDKWQFLFKAKSKSLINPDKIYALNQEEAIEFGDEKHLFKRINIKDNNIVWQIDSEKIFPAKRVFLSRVTQVNKAENIWTFIVNYTLQYEDNEKQEQFEEGTKTIKIDINNGKIIE
;
A
#
# COMPACT_ATOMS: atom_id res chain seq x y z
N MET A 1 29.93 0.83 23.87
CA MET A 1 29.20 -0.35 24.38
C MET A 1 27.72 -0.23 24.06
N LYS A 2 27.26 -1.02 23.09
CA LYS A 2 25.93 -1.64 22.94
C LYS A 2 25.88 -2.17 21.49
N ARG A 3 26.21 -3.45 21.35
CA ARG A 3 26.21 -4.16 20.06
C ARG A 3 24.75 -4.29 19.60
N LEU A 4 24.46 -3.81 18.40
CA LEU A 4 23.27 -4.21 17.66
C LEU A 4 23.36 -5.71 17.39
N VAL A 5 22.44 -6.49 17.96
CA VAL A 5 22.22 -7.87 17.54
C VAL A 5 21.20 -7.82 16.41
N PHE A 6 21.70 -7.96 15.18
CA PHE A 6 20.89 -8.28 14.01
C PHE A 6 20.36 -9.71 14.19
N ILE A 7 19.07 -9.87 14.51
CA ILE A 7 18.36 -11.14 14.27
C ILE A 7 17.59 -10.96 12.97
N LEU A 8 18.31 -11.16 11.87
CA LEU A 8 17.70 -11.40 10.57
C LEU A 8 17.19 -12.85 10.60
N LEU A 9 15.87 -13.05 10.61
CA LEU A 9 15.27 -14.36 10.40
C LEU A 9 15.42 -14.72 8.91
N SER A 10 16.62 -15.12 8.53
CA SER A 10 16.94 -15.72 7.23
C SER A 10 17.70 -17.00 7.53
N ILE A 11 16.95 -18.08 7.70
CA ILE A 11 17.50 -19.42 7.90
C ILE A 11 18.11 -19.85 6.57
N VAL A 12 19.41 -19.57 6.41
CA VAL A 12 20.28 -20.26 5.46
C VAL A 12 21.32 -20.99 6.30
N MET A 13 21.29 -22.32 6.19
CA MET A 13 22.19 -23.23 6.86
C MET A 13 23.65 -22.87 6.58
N LEU A 14 24.51 -22.84 7.62
CA LEU A 14 25.78 -23.58 7.72
C LEU A 14 26.61 -23.22 8.98
N SER A 15 26.88 -24.27 9.77
CA SER A 15 28.03 -24.52 10.66
C SER A 15 28.07 -23.96 12.10
N CYS A 16 27.92 -24.92 13.03
CA CYS A 16 28.60 -25.11 14.32
C CYS A 16 28.99 -23.90 15.20
N ASN A 17 28.15 -23.61 16.20
CA ASN A 17 28.61 -23.57 17.60
C ASN A 17 27.45 -23.91 18.55
N LYS A 18 27.69 -24.78 19.54
CA LYS A 18 26.70 -25.23 20.55
C LYS A 18 26.51 -24.16 21.63
N GLU A 19 25.89 -23.04 21.29
CA GLU A 19 24.99 -22.36 22.22
C GLU A 19 23.59 -22.78 21.78
N SER A 20 22.88 -23.52 22.63
CA SER A 20 21.52 -23.98 22.31
C SER A 20 20.68 -22.76 21.94
N GLU A 21 20.21 -22.70 20.69
CA GLU A 21 19.29 -21.66 20.26
C GLU A 21 18.15 -21.55 21.27
N PRO A 22 17.78 -20.33 21.71
CA PRO A 22 16.76 -20.16 22.72
C PRO A 22 15.47 -20.85 22.26
N ASN A 23 14.88 -21.66 23.16
CA ASN A 23 13.61 -22.32 22.91
C ASN A 23 12.57 -21.24 22.55
N ARG A 24 11.90 -21.38 21.40
CA ARG A 24 10.87 -20.45 20.93
C ARG A 24 9.84 -20.14 22.02
N GLN A 25 9.46 -21.13 22.82
CA GLN A 25 8.50 -20.95 23.89
C GLN A 25 9.04 -20.08 25.03
N GLU A 26 10.28 -20.31 25.46
CA GLU A 26 10.95 -19.48 26.48
C GLU A 26 11.11 -18.02 26.00
N PHE A 27 11.49 -17.85 24.73
CA PHE A 27 11.54 -16.53 24.11
C PHE A 27 10.18 -15.81 24.16
N LEU A 28 9.10 -16.49 23.76
CA LEU A 28 7.76 -15.88 23.74
C LEU A 28 7.25 -15.55 25.16
N GLU A 29 7.50 -16.41 26.15
CA GLU A 29 7.17 -16.14 27.55
C GLU A 29 7.92 -14.92 28.09
N LEU A 30 9.23 -14.84 27.85
CA LEU A 30 10.04 -13.68 28.22
C LEU A 30 9.55 -12.42 27.48
N PHE A 31 9.32 -12.52 26.18
CA PHE A 31 8.82 -11.42 25.34
C PHE A 31 7.50 -10.87 25.89
N LYS A 32 6.53 -11.75 26.18
CA LYS A 32 5.24 -11.37 26.77
C LYS A 32 5.43 -10.67 28.10
N ARG A 33 6.28 -11.22 28.99
CA ARG A 33 6.55 -10.67 30.32
C ARG A 33 7.18 -9.28 30.24
N GLU A 34 8.20 -9.09 29.42
CA GLU A 34 8.89 -7.81 29.26
C GLU A 34 7.98 -6.69 28.74
N ARG A 35 6.91 -7.05 28.02
CA ARG A 35 6.01 -6.12 27.33
C ARG A 35 4.62 -6.02 27.97
N ASN A 36 4.42 -6.71 29.10
CA ASN A 36 3.13 -6.82 29.79
C ASN A 36 1.99 -7.34 28.89
N ILE A 37 2.29 -8.28 27.99
CA ILE A 37 1.27 -9.01 27.23
C ILE A 37 0.72 -10.13 28.13
N PRO A 38 -0.62 -10.32 28.22
CA PRO A 38 -1.21 -11.42 28.96
C PRO A 38 -0.62 -12.79 28.56
N GLN A 39 -0.29 -13.62 29.56
CA GLN A 39 0.44 -14.88 29.32
C GLN A 39 -0.43 -15.97 28.67
N ASP A 40 -1.74 -15.87 28.84
CA ASP A 40 -2.75 -16.74 28.25
C ASP A 40 -3.02 -16.44 26.76
N ILE A 41 -2.42 -15.39 26.19
CA ILE A 41 -2.48 -15.10 24.75
C ILE A 41 -1.36 -15.86 24.03
N SER A 42 -1.75 -16.67 23.04
CA SER A 42 -0.82 -17.26 22.07
C SER A 42 -0.39 -16.18 21.08
N ILE A 43 0.92 -15.93 20.97
CA ILE A 43 1.45 -15.01 19.95
C ILE A 43 1.59 -15.76 18.64
N GLU A 44 0.89 -15.29 17.61
CA GLU A 44 0.90 -15.87 16.27
C GLU A 44 1.94 -15.20 15.38
N ARG A 45 2.08 -13.88 15.47
CA ARG A 45 3.03 -13.10 14.66
C ARG A 45 3.62 -11.94 15.47
N ILE A 46 4.89 -11.65 15.22
CA ILE A 46 5.60 -10.46 15.68
C ILE A 46 6.23 -9.83 14.45
N SER A 47 6.06 -8.53 14.25
CA SER A 47 6.77 -7.76 13.23
C SER A 47 7.46 -6.57 13.88
N LEU A 48 8.73 -6.34 13.52
CA LEU A 48 9.55 -5.28 14.08
C LEU A 48 9.59 -4.13 13.08
N GLY A 49 9.00 -3.00 13.46
CA GLY A 49 9.24 -1.72 12.81
C GLY A 49 10.50 -1.05 13.37
N LYS A 50 10.86 0.12 12.81
CA LYS A 50 12.04 0.87 13.24
C LYS A 50 12.00 1.25 14.73
N ASP A 51 10.85 1.76 15.18
CA ASP A 51 10.66 2.32 16.53
C ASP A 51 9.45 1.70 17.27
N PHE A 52 8.92 0.60 16.75
CA PHE A 52 7.75 -0.07 17.31
C PHE A 52 7.73 -1.54 16.93
N GLU A 53 6.96 -2.34 17.66
CA GLU A 53 6.69 -3.74 17.35
C GLU A 53 5.19 -3.91 17.19
N ILE A 54 4.78 -4.76 16.25
CA ILE A 54 3.39 -5.20 16.10
C ILE A 54 3.30 -6.66 16.50
N VAL A 55 2.37 -6.94 17.41
CA VAL A 55 2.10 -8.29 17.87
C VAL A 55 0.67 -8.64 17.53
N VAL A 56 0.52 -9.81 16.92
CA VAL A 56 -0.79 -10.41 16.69
C VAL A 56 -0.86 -11.70 17.48
N GLY A 57 -1.86 -11.80 18.33
CA GLY A 57 -2.10 -12.96 19.17
C GLY A 57 -3.54 -13.45 19.09
N LYS A 58 -3.75 -14.66 19.62
CA LYS A 58 -5.06 -15.29 19.73
C LYS A 58 -5.26 -15.88 21.12
N LYS A 59 -6.51 -15.89 21.56
CA LYS A 59 -6.99 -16.69 22.69
C LYS A 59 -8.40 -17.15 22.34
N ASP A 60 -8.63 -18.45 22.32
CA ASP A 60 -9.88 -19.04 21.84
C ASP A 60 -10.26 -18.47 20.44
N PHE A 61 -11.49 -17.96 20.28
CA PHE A 61 -11.97 -17.28 19.08
C PHE A 61 -11.82 -15.75 19.15
N GLU A 62 -10.85 -15.26 19.93
CA GLU A 62 -10.57 -13.83 20.05
C GLU A 62 -9.19 -13.51 19.47
N LEU A 63 -9.14 -12.46 18.66
CA LEU A 63 -7.94 -11.88 18.08
C LEU A 63 -7.50 -10.68 18.91
N PHE A 64 -6.20 -10.59 19.16
CA PHE A 64 -5.56 -9.50 19.89
C PHE A 64 -4.50 -8.86 19.01
N LEU A 65 -4.61 -7.54 18.84
CA LEU A 65 -3.66 -6.74 18.08
C LEU A 65 -3.01 -5.74 19.02
N TYR A 66 -1.68 -5.69 19.03
CA TYR A 66 -0.93 -4.75 19.86
C TYR A 66 0.08 -3.97 19.03
N LYS A 67 0.14 -2.66 19.26
CA LYS A 67 1.32 -1.84 18.95
C LYS A 67 2.11 -1.65 20.22
N ILE A 68 3.39 -1.96 20.17
CA ILE A 68 4.31 -1.87 21.30
C ILE A 68 5.39 -0.84 20.97
N GLN A 69 5.65 0.07 21.90
CA GLN A 69 6.72 1.05 21.82
C GLN A 69 7.41 1.15 23.17
N ASN A 70 8.74 1.21 23.19
CA ASN A 70 9.52 1.26 24.43
C ASN A 70 9.12 0.17 25.43
N LYS A 71 8.94 -1.07 24.94
CA LYS A 71 8.48 -2.24 25.69
C LYS A 71 7.11 -2.07 26.37
N LYS A 72 6.27 -1.14 25.94
CA LYS A 72 4.91 -0.93 26.46
C LYS A 72 3.89 -1.06 25.34
N ILE A 73 2.76 -1.70 25.63
CA ILE A 73 1.59 -1.69 24.75
C ILE A 73 1.05 -0.26 24.73
N VAL A 74 1.10 0.40 23.57
CA VAL A 74 0.60 1.77 23.36
C VAL A 74 -0.74 1.78 22.61
N VAL A 75 -1.02 0.71 21.85
CA VAL A 75 -2.32 0.49 21.21
C VAL A 75 -2.70 -0.97 21.42
N SER A 76 -3.95 -1.22 21.78
CA SER A 76 -4.52 -2.55 21.88
C SER A 76 -5.88 -2.59 21.20
N HIS A 77 -6.13 -3.65 20.44
CA HIS A 77 -7.45 -3.98 19.91
C HIS A 77 -7.77 -5.44 20.18
N LYS A 78 -9.01 -5.70 20.55
CA LYS A 78 -9.55 -7.03 20.77
C LYS A 78 -10.75 -7.22 19.85
N GLU A 79 -10.74 -8.30 19.07
CA GLU A 79 -11.82 -8.61 18.14
C GLU A 79 -12.32 -10.05 18.34
N PRO A 80 -13.62 -10.26 18.59
CA PRO A 80 -14.20 -11.60 18.49
C PRO A 80 -14.28 -12.05 17.02
N ILE A 81 -13.76 -13.23 16.73
CA ILE A 81 -13.83 -13.82 15.40
C ILE A 81 -15.22 -14.45 15.23
N PRO A 82 -15.99 -14.04 14.22
CA PRO A 82 -17.33 -14.58 14.00
C PRO A 82 -17.24 -16.03 13.50
N LYS A 83 -18.21 -16.86 13.90
CA LYS A 83 -18.33 -18.26 13.46
C LYS A 83 -18.66 -18.40 11.98
N GLU A 84 -19.15 -17.33 11.35
CA GLU A 84 -19.39 -17.25 9.92
C GLU A 84 -19.06 -15.86 9.38
N VAL A 85 -18.61 -15.80 8.13
CA VAL A 85 -18.35 -14.56 7.41
C VAL A 85 -19.15 -14.59 6.11
N LYS A 86 -19.74 -13.47 5.70
CA LYS A 86 -20.44 -13.34 4.41
C LYS A 86 -19.61 -12.52 3.45
N LYS A 87 -19.52 -12.95 2.20
CA LYS A 87 -18.70 -12.34 1.14
C LYS A 87 -19.43 -12.48 -0.19
N GLY A 88 -19.92 -11.35 -0.70
CA GLY A 88 -20.93 -11.39 -1.76
C GLY A 88 -22.09 -12.33 -1.37
N GLU A 89 -22.39 -13.27 -2.24
CA GLU A 89 -23.46 -14.26 -2.04
C GLU A 89 -23.01 -15.51 -1.24
N LYS A 90 -21.72 -15.63 -0.92
CA LYS A 90 -21.17 -16.80 -0.22
C LYS A 90 -21.13 -16.59 1.28
N THR A 91 -21.49 -17.64 2.03
CA THR A 91 -21.33 -17.70 3.48
C THR A 91 -20.25 -18.72 3.83
N TYR A 92 -19.39 -18.32 4.76
CA TYR A 92 -18.11 -18.93 5.04
C TYR A 92 -18.04 -19.28 6.54
N LEU A 93 -18.23 -20.56 6.89
CA LEU A 93 -18.04 -21.06 8.26
C LEU A 93 -16.57 -20.97 8.71
N VAL A 94 -16.31 -20.36 9.85
CA VAL A 94 -14.98 -20.17 10.45
C VAL A 94 -14.83 -21.15 11.60
N LYS A 95 -13.95 -22.15 11.42
CA LYS A 95 -13.61 -23.14 12.45
C LYS A 95 -12.26 -22.85 13.13
N GLY A 96 -11.38 -22.15 12.41
CA GLY A 96 -10.13 -21.59 12.89
C GLY A 96 -9.71 -20.41 12.02
N PHE A 97 -8.71 -19.65 12.48
CA PHE A 97 -8.19 -18.49 11.78
C PHE A 97 -6.69 -18.29 12.00
N THR A 98 -6.01 -17.88 10.93
CA THR A 98 -4.59 -17.54 10.96
C THR A 98 -4.46 -16.05 10.67
N PRO A 99 -3.94 -15.25 11.63
CA PRO A 99 -3.57 -13.88 11.35
C PRO A 99 -2.21 -13.80 10.64
N ASN A 100 -2.10 -12.85 9.71
CA ASN A 100 -0.85 -12.51 9.03
C ASN A 100 -0.64 -11.00 8.99
N ILE A 101 0.57 -10.54 9.28
CA ILE A 101 0.95 -9.13 9.09
C ILE A 101 1.40 -8.97 7.64
N SER A 102 0.47 -8.64 6.75
CA SER A 102 0.69 -8.62 5.30
C SER A 102 1.50 -7.40 4.84
N ARG A 103 1.46 -6.30 5.58
CA ARG A 103 2.27 -5.12 5.26
C ARG A 103 2.64 -4.35 6.53
N LEU A 104 3.89 -3.88 6.59
CA LEU A 104 4.35 -2.91 7.56
C LEU A 104 5.14 -1.82 6.83
N LYS A 105 4.70 -0.57 6.96
CA LYS A 105 5.43 0.60 6.47
C LYS A 105 5.99 1.40 7.63
N GLU A 106 7.17 1.98 7.42
CA GLU A 106 7.84 2.85 8.39
C GLU A 106 6.99 4.09 8.76
N ASN A 107 6.16 4.57 7.83
CA ASN A 107 5.22 5.67 8.07
C ASN A 107 3.99 5.28 8.91
N GLY A 108 3.96 4.06 9.46
CA GLY A 108 2.99 3.62 10.44
C GLY A 108 1.75 2.92 9.90
N PHE A 109 1.60 2.76 8.58
CA PHE A 109 0.57 1.87 8.05
C PHE A 109 0.97 0.41 8.25
N ILE A 110 0.16 -0.33 8.98
CA ILE A 110 0.28 -1.78 9.09
C ILE A 110 -1.02 -2.42 8.65
N TRP A 111 -0.93 -3.45 7.82
CA TRP A 111 -2.07 -4.23 7.37
C TRP A 111 -1.96 -5.65 7.86
N ILE A 112 -3.06 -6.16 8.39
CA ILE A 112 -3.16 -7.47 9.02
C ILE A 112 -4.34 -8.20 8.38
N ASP A 113 -4.07 -9.31 7.71
CA ASP A 113 -5.11 -10.16 7.16
C ASP A 113 -5.42 -11.31 8.09
N ILE A 114 -6.71 -11.61 8.22
CA ILE A 114 -7.20 -12.77 8.96
C ILE A 114 -7.69 -13.77 7.93
N THR A 115 -6.96 -14.86 7.76
CA THR A 115 -7.32 -15.93 6.84
C THR A 115 -7.92 -17.11 7.59
N ARG A 116 -8.55 -18.01 6.85
CA ARG A 116 -9.05 -19.27 7.39
C ARG A 116 -7.91 -20.24 7.67
N ASP A 117 -8.05 -21.04 8.73
CA ASP A 117 -7.13 -22.15 8.96
C ASP A 117 -7.37 -23.28 7.95
N TRP A 118 -6.30 -23.68 7.27
CA TRP A 118 -6.34 -24.72 6.24
C TRP A 118 -6.54 -26.12 6.82
N ALA A 119 -5.93 -26.42 7.97
CA ALA A 119 -5.92 -27.75 8.59
C ALA A 119 -7.33 -28.29 8.92
N GLU A 120 -8.33 -27.42 9.03
CA GLU A 120 -9.68 -27.79 9.47
C GLU A 120 -10.71 -27.89 8.33
N GLN A 121 -10.29 -27.71 7.06
CA GLN A 121 -11.21 -27.65 5.92
C GLN A 121 -11.47 -28.99 5.22
N GLY A 122 -10.60 -29.99 5.34
CA GLY A 122 -10.72 -31.20 4.52
C GLY A 122 -10.66 -30.89 3.02
N ASN A 123 -11.15 -31.79 2.18
CA ASN A 123 -10.99 -31.73 0.72
C ASN A 123 -12.02 -30.77 0.08
N THR A 124 -11.93 -29.47 0.35
CA THR A 124 -12.79 -28.46 -0.30
C THR A 124 -12.09 -27.80 -1.48
N SER A 125 -12.82 -27.59 -2.57
CA SER A 125 -12.37 -26.90 -3.80
C SER A 125 -12.21 -25.37 -3.67
N VAL A 126 -12.10 -24.86 -2.44
CA VAL A 126 -12.02 -23.42 -2.14
C VAL A 126 -10.56 -23.01 -1.98
N ASN A 127 -10.18 -21.87 -2.57
CA ASN A 127 -8.82 -21.34 -2.50
C ASN A 127 -8.33 -21.25 -1.03
N PRO A 128 -7.19 -21.86 -0.68
CA PRO A 128 -6.69 -21.94 0.70
C PRO A 128 -6.33 -20.57 1.33
N TYR A 129 -6.16 -19.52 0.52
CA TYR A 129 -5.75 -18.18 0.99
C TYR A 129 -6.90 -17.17 1.01
N TYR A 130 -8.05 -17.59 1.53
CA TYR A 130 -9.22 -16.72 1.58
C TYR A 130 -9.18 -15.77 2.78
N ILE A 131 -9.13 -14.46 2.51
CA ILE A 131 -9.14 -13.40 3.55
C ILE A 131 -10.56 -13.23 4.09
N LEU A 132 -10.75 -13.55 5.37
CA LEU A 132 -12.02 -13.35 6.09
C LEU A 132 -12.32 -11.86 6.22
N PHE A 133 -11.39 -11.12 6.80
CA PHE A 133 -11.38 -9.66 6.93
C PHE A 133 -9.95 -9.21 7.23
N SER A 134 -9.76 -7.90 7.18
CA SER A 134 -8.45 -7.29 7.42
C SER A 134 -8.57 -6.22 8.49
N PHE A 135 -7.43 -5.85 9.07
CA PHE A 135 -7.27 -4.67 9.89
C PHE A 135 -6.18 -3.79 9.31
N VAL A 136 -6.34 -2.49 9.50
CA VAL A 136 -5.29 -1.52 9.28
C VAL A 136 -5.00 -0.76 10.56
N LEU A 137 -3.73 -0.60 10.90
CA LEU A 137 -3.30 0.37 11.90
C LEU A 137 -3.05 1.70 11.22
N HIS A 138 -3.77 2.74 11.64
CA HIS A 138 -3.62 4.09 11.14
C HIS A 138 -3.89 5.10 12.26
N LYS A 139 -2.97 6.05 12.46
CA LYS A 139 -3.03 7.04 13.56
C LYS A 139 -3.28 6.38 14.92
N ASP A 140 -2.55 5.30 15.20
CA ASP A 140 -2.62 4.56 16.46
C ASP A 140 -3.99 3.94 16.78
N ILE A 141 -4.80 3.68 15.76
CA ILE A 141 -6.08 2.97 15.88
C ILE A 141 -6.12 1.80 14.91
N PHE A 142 -6.47 0.62 15.40
CA PHE A 142 -6.79 -0.51 14.54
C PHE A 142 -8.21 -0.34 14.00
N VAL A 143 -8.35 -0.30 12.68
CA VAL A 143 -9.63 -0.21 11.99
C VAL A 143 -9.87 -1.50 11.24
N LYS A 144 -11.02 -2.13 11.50
CA LYS A 144 -11.47 -3.31 10.76
C LYS A 144 -11.92 -2.89 9.37
N ILE A 145 -11.42 -3.57 8.35
CA ILE A 145 -11.81 -3.34 6.97
C ILE A 145 -12.97 -4.25 6.61
N ASP A 146 -14.08 -3.64 6.20
CA ASP A 146 -15.22 -4.38 5.68
C ASP A 146 -14.98 -4.77 4.22
N ASN A 147 -14.57 -6.03 4.04
CA ASN A 147 -14.32 -6.63 2.74
C ASN A 147 -15.52 -7.47 2.26
N LYS A 148 -16.75 -7.23 2.74
CA LYS A 148 -17.95 -8.01 2.34
C LYS A 148 -18.33 -7.81 0.87
N SER A 149 -18.16 -6.60 0.37
CA SER A 149 -18.66 -6.16 -0.94
C SER A 149 -17.70 -6.43 -2.11
N TYR A 150 -16.49 -6.92 -1.84
CA TYR A 150 -15.53 -7.24 -2.89
C TYR A 150 -14.63 -8.41 -2.47
N ASP A 151 -14.38 -9.29 -3.43
CA ASP A 151 -13.56 -10.49 -3.24
C ASP A 151 -12.10 -10.15 -3.53
N TRP A 152 -11.34 -9.89 -2.48
CA TRP A 152 -9.90 -9.69 -2.54
C TRP A 152 -9.20 -10.94 -2.01
N ASN A 153 -8.46 -11.63 -2.90
CA ASN A 153 -7.67 -12.82 -2.61
C ASN A 153 -6.20 -12.68 -3.05
N GLY A 154 -5.51 -11.63 -2.59
CA GLY A 154 -4.13 -11.34 -2.98
C GLY A 154 -3.36 -10.63 -1.88
N ASP A 155 -2.07 -10.42 -2.10
CA ASP A 155 -1.17 -9.80 -1.15
C ASP A 155 -1.22 -8.28 -1.25
N ILE A 156 -1.04 -7.61 -0.11
CA ILE A 156 -0.82 -6.16 -0.07
C ILE A 156 0.53 -5.83 -0.68
N LEU A 157 0.52 -5.16 -1.83
CA LEU A 157 1.73 -4.61 -2.43
C LEU A 157 2.09 -3.24 -1.88
N ASP A 158 1.09 -2.39 -1.65
CA ASP A 158 1.35 -1.03 -1.15
C ASP A 158 0.14 -0.40 -0.48
N ILE A 159 0.40 0.55 0.42
CA ILE A 159 -0.61 1.39 1.08
C ILE A 159 -0.07 2.81 1.14
N ARG A 160 -0.85 3.79 0.68
CA ARG A 160 -0.44 5.19 0.68
C ARG A 160 -1.64 6.11 0.76
N SER A 161 -1.39 7.35 1.16
CA SER A 161 -2.35 8.43 0.99
C SER A 161 -2.58 8.69 -0.50
N TRP A 162 -3.84 8.77 -0.90
CA TRP A 162 -4.25 9.13 -2.26
C TRP A 162 -4.36 10.65 -2.40
N ASN A 163 -5.04 11.26 -1.44
CA ASN A 163 -5.16 12.70 -1.27
C ASN A 163 -5.28 12.98 0.25
N ASN A 164 -5.71 14.18 0.64
CA ASN A 164 -5.80 14.56 2.05
C ASN A 164 -6.83 13.74 2.87
N SER A 165 -7.79 13.10 2.21
CA SER A 165 -8.94 12.43 2.84
C SER A 165 -9.13 10.98 2.39
N ASN A 166 -8.24 10.44 1.54
CA ASN A 166 -8.40 9.12 0.96
C ASN A 166 -7.11 8.32 0.98
N PHE A 167 -7.23 7.00 1.00
CA PHE A 167 -6.13 6.05 0.93
C PHE A 167 -6.24 5.19 -0.33
N LEU A 168 -5.10 4.86 -0.90
CA LEU A 168 -4.95 3.92 -2.00
C LEU A 168 -4.22 2.68 -1.48
N VAL A 169 -4.85 1.53 -1.68
CA VAL A 169 -4.28 0.22 -1.37
C VAL A 169 -4.06 -0.54 -2.67
N GLN A 170 -2.82 -0.95 -2.90
CA GLN A 170 -2.41 -1.74 -4.06
C GLN A 170 -2.26 -3.20 -3.65
N VAL A 171 -2.79 -4.11 -4.45
CA VAL A 171 -2.83 -5.53 -4.13
C VAL A 171 -2.42 -6.36 -5.35
N THR A 172 -1.87 -7.56 -5.13
CA THR A 172 -1.70 -8.53 -6.22
C THR A 172 -3.09 -9.04 -6.65
N GLY A 173 -3.40 -8.98 -7.94
CA GLY A 173 -4.56 -9.64 -8.52
C GLY A 173 -4.16 -10.92 -9.27
N ASN A 174 -5.14 -11.64 -9.81
CA ASN A 174 -4.94 -12.90 -10.55
C ASN A 174 -4.12 -12.75 -11.85
N SER A 175 -3.96 -11.53 -12.37
CA SER A 175 -3.12 -11.25 -13.56
C SER A 175 -2.62 -9.80 -13.66
N ASP A 176 -3.15 -8.87 -12.83
CA ASP A 176 -2.83 -7.45 -12.81
C ASP A 176 -2.72 -6.95 -11.36
N ARG A 177 -2.14 -5.76 -11.16
CA ARG A 177 -2.16 -5.06 -9.87
C ARG A 177 -3.50 -4.34 -9.72
N ASP A 178 -4.26 -4.67 -8.68
CA ASP A 178 -5.52 -4.01 -8.39
C ASP A 178 -5.32 -2.86 -7.39
N PHE A 179 -6.15 -1.83 -7.51
CA PHE A 179 -6.07 -0.62 -6.69
C PHE A 179 -7.44 -0.33 -6.07
N TYR A 180 -7.46 -0.16 -4.74
CA TYR A 180 -8.67 0.08 -3.97
C TYR A 180 -8.56 1.43 -3.27
N ILE A 181 -9.61 2.25 -3.39
CA ILE A 181 -9.68 3.56 -2.77
C ILE A 181 -10.59 3.50 -1.54
N TYR A 182 -10.11 4.07 -0.43
CA TYR A 182 -10.83 4.17 0.84
C TYR A 182 -10.92 5.63 1.28
N ASN A 183 -11.93 5.96 2.08
CA ASN A 183 -12.01 7.27 2.74
C ASN A 183 -11.16 7.33 4.01
N ASP A 184 -11.17 8.48 4.67
CA ASP A 184 -10.45 8.77 5.90
C ASP A 184 -10.85 7.88 7.09
N LYS A 185 -12.06 7.31 7.03
CA LYS A 185 -12.60 6.30 7.97
C LYS A 185 -12.35 4.86 7.52
N TRP A 186 -11.54 4.64 6.49
CA TRP A 186 -11.25 3.32 5.91
C TRP A 186 -12.47 2.57 5.37
N GLN A 187 -13.51 3.29 4.98
CA GLN A 187 -14.64 2.72 4.26
C GLN A 187 -14.26 2.60 2.78
N PHE A 188 -14.51 1.43 2.20
CA PHE A 188 -14.27 1.18 0.79
C PHE A 188 -15.14 2.10 -0.08
N LEU A 189 -14.51 2.74 -1.07
CA LEU A 189 -15.19 3.62 -2.02
C LEU A 189 -15.37 2.95 -3.37
N PHE A 190 -14.28 2.54 -4.01
CA PHE A 190 -14.31 1.83 -5.30
C PHE A 190 -12.96 1.17 -5.61
N LYS A 191 -12.99 0.20 -6.53
CA LYS A 191 -11.81 -0.37 -7.18
C LYS A 191 -11.48 0.46 -8.42
N ALA A 192 -10.26 0.95 -8.52
CA ALA A 192 -9.79 1.73 -9.66
C ALA A 192 -9.42 0.83 -10.84
N LYS A 193 -9.66 1.32 -12.07
CA LYS A 193 -9.33 0.64 -13.34
C LYS A 193 -8.07 1.19 -14.00
N SER A 194 -7.38 2.14 -13.37
CA SER A 194 -6.23 2.83 -13.96
C SER A 194 -4.91 2.11 -13.70
N LYS A 195 -4.24 1.69 -14.77
CA LYS A 195 -2.87 1.12 -14.72
C LYS A 195 -1.83 2.17 -14.33
N SER A 196 -2.09 3.45 -14.54
CA SER A 196 -1.16 4.54 -14.26
C SER A 196 -0.85 4.68 -12.76
N LEU A 197 -1.74 4.17 -11.89
CA LEU A 197 -1.52 4.08 -10.45
C LEU A 197 -0.32 3.19 -10.06
N ILE A 198 0.25 2.41 -10.98
CA ILE A 198 1.48 1.64 -10.75
C ILE A 198 2.67 2.60 -10.52
N ASN A 199 2.69 3.75 -11.19
CA ASN A 199 3.77 4.73 -11.14
C ASN A 199 3.28 6.00 -10.41
N PRO A 200 3.27 6.02 -9.06
CA PRO A 200 2.70 7.12 -8.29
C PRO A 200 3.38 8.46 -8.56
N ASP A 201 4.65 8.46 -8.93
CA ASP A 201 5.41 9.69 -9.22
C ASP A 201 4.89 10.45 -10.45
N LYS A 202 4.04 9.79 -11.25
CA LYS A 202 3.39 10.36 -12.43
C LYS A 202 1.92 10.73 -12.19
N ILE A 203 1.41 10.58 -10.96
CA ILE A 203 -0.02 10.77 -10.66
C ILE A 203 -0.21 11.80 -9.57
N TYR A 204 -1.04 12.81 -9.87
CA TYR A 204 -1.39 13.88 -8.94
C TYR A 204 -2.89 13.88 -8.70
N ALA A 205 -3.31 13.37 -7.53
CA ALA A 205 -4.71 13.31 -7.17
C ALA A 205 -5.35 14.72 -7.16
N LEU A 206 -6.46 14.83 -7.87
CA LEU A 206 -7.29 16.03 -7.97
C LEU A 206 -8.43 15.98 -6.95
N ASN A 207 -9.13 14.86 -6.90
CA ASN A 207 -10.19 14.61 -5.94
C ASN A 207 -10.24 13.10 -5.63
N GLN A 208 -11.40 12.62 -5.17
CA GLN A 208 -11.58 11.22 -4.84
C GLN A 208 -11.48 10.30 -6.06
N GLU A 209 -12.04 10.69 -7.21
CA GLU A 209 -12.14 9.84 -8.41
C GLU A 209 -11.23 10.31 -9.56
N GLU A 210 -10.65 11.49 -9.50
CA GLU A 210 -9.85 12.05 -10.60
C GLU A 210 -8.42 12.39 -10.20
N ALA A 211 -7.53 12.33 -11.18
CA ALA A 211 -6.14 12.73 -11.06
C ALA A 211 -5.62 13.35 -12.36
N ILE A 212 -4.54 14.11 -12.23
CA ILE A 212 -3.70 14.50 -13.36
C ILE A 212 -2.57 13.47 -13.48
N GLU A 213 -2.49 12.81 -14.63
CA GLU A 213 -1.38 11.95 -15.02
C GLU A 213 -0.37 12.76 -15.82
N PHE A 214 0.90 12.67 -15.43
CA PHE A 214 2.04 13.10 -16.24
C PHE A 214 2.46 11.95 -17.15
N GLY A 215 2.20 12.11 -18.45
CA GLY A 215 2.25 11.02 -19.40
C GLY A 215 3.63 10.79 -20.01
N ASP A 216 3.66 10.84 -21.34
CA ASP A 216 4.77 10.46 -22.19
C ASP A 216 5.00 11.50 -23.29
N GLU A 217 5.90 11.18 -24.22
CA GLU A 217 6.34 12.07 -25.31
C GLU A 217 5.21 12.55 -26.22
N LYS A 218 4.04 11.89 -26.25
CA LYS A 218 2.88 12.32 -27.03
C LYS A 218 1.90 13.12 -26.20
N HIS A 219 1.56 12.60 -25.02
CA HIS A 219 0.57 13.19 -24.14
C HIS A 219 1.23 13.59 -22.83
N LEU A 220 1.57 14.87 -22.72
CA LEU A 220 2.28 15.42 -21.58
C LEU A 220 1.47 15.32 -20.29
N PHE A 221 0.19 15.71 -20.35
CA PHE A 221 -0.73 15.63 -19.22
C PHE A 221 -2.09 15.08 -19.64
N LYS A 222 -2.72 14.32 -18.75
CA LYS A 222 -4.10 13.87 -18.88
C LYS A 222 -4.83 14.07 -17.56
N ARG A 223 -6.05 14.60 -17.60
CA ARG A 223 -6.99 14.43 -16.47
C ARG A 223 -7.76 13.15 -16.70
N ILE A 224 -7.70 12.23 -15.75
CA ILE A 224 -8.35 10.93 -15.83
C ILE A 224 -9.27 10.73 -14.64
N ASN A 225 -10.40 10.05 -14.86
CA ASN A 225 -11.15 9.42 -13.80
C ASN A 225 -10.55 8.03 -13.54
N ILE A 226 -10.04 7.78 -12.34
CA ILE A 226 -9.33 6.54 -12.00
C ILE A 226 -10.27 5.34 -11.77
N LYS A 227 -11.57 5.58 -11.57
CA LYS A 227 -12.57 4.54 -11.34
C LYS A 227 -12.92 3.81 -12.64
N ASP A 228 -13.12 4.54 -13.72
CA ASP A 228 -13.49 4.00 -15.02
C ASP A 228 -12.40 4.12 -16.10
N ASN A 229 -11.32 4.86 -15.81
CA ASN A 229 -10.20 5.16 -16.71
C ASN A 229 -10.57 6.08 -17.89
N ASN A 230 -11.65 6.87 -17.77
CA ASN A 230 -12.03 7.85 -18.78
C ASN A 230 -11.10 9.08 -18.74
N ILE A 231 -10.69 9.53 -19.93
CA ILE A 231 -9.91 10.78 -20.10
C ILE A 231 -10.90 11.95 -20.18
N VAL A 232 -10.74 12.93 -19.29
CA VAL A 232 -11.55 14.16 -19.24
C VAL A 232 -10.99 15.20 -20.21
N TRP A 233 -9.66 15.40 -20.18
CA TRP A 233 -8.94 16.21 -21.15
C TRP A 233 -7.48 15.75 -21.21
N GLN A 234 -6.79 16.12 -22.28
CA GLN A 234 -5.36 15.86 -22.47
C GLN A 234 -4.64 17.06 -23.09
N ILE A 235 -3.35 17.18 -22.77
CA ILE A 235 -2.44 18.16 -23.34
C ILE A 235 -1.32 17.40 -24.04
N ASP A 236 -1.20 17.62 -25.35
CA ASP A 236 -0.15 17.01 -26.15
C ASP A 236 1.16 17.78 -26.01
N SER A 237 2.27 17.06 -26.02
CA SER A 237 3.62 17.61 -25.77
C SER A 237 4.02 18.69 -26.77
N GLU A 238 3.60 18.52 -28.03
CA GLU A 238 3.89 19.44 -29.14
C GLU A 238 3.33 20.86 -28.92
N LYS A 239 2.31 21.02 -28.06
CA LYS A 239 1.78 22.33 -27.71
C LYS A 239 2.72 23.14 -26.82
N ILE A 240 3.68 22.50 -26.18
CA ILE A 240 4.59 23.10 -25.18
C ILE A 240 6.03 23.03 -25.65
N PHE A 241 6.42 21.97 -26.34
CA PHE A 241 7.77 21.76 -26.81
C PHE A 241 7.78 21.77 -28.35
N PRO A 242 8.51 22.72 -28.97
CA PRO A 242 8.53 22.86 -30.43
C PRO A 242 9.39 21.81 -31.16
N ALA A 243 10.15 20.97 -30.44
CA ALA A 243 11.03 19.98 -31.04
C ALA A 243 10.30 18.70 -31.45
N LYS A 244 10.79 18.03 -32.50
CA LYS A 244 10.20 16.78 -33.02
C LYS A 244 10.30 15.59 -32.06
N ARG A 245 11.23 15.62 -31.10
CA ARG A 245 11.40 14.58 -30.07
C ARG A 245 11.76 15.18 -28.72
N VAL A 246 10.93 14.89 -27.72
CA VAL A 246 11.07 15.35 -26.34
C VAL A 246 10.99 14.14 -25.43
N PHE A 247 12.02 13.93 -24.64
CA PHE A 247 12.03 12.95 -23.57
C PHE A 247 11.63 13.63 -22.26
N LEU A 248 10.52 13.18 -21.70
CA LEU A 248 10.01 13.68 -20.43
C LEU A 248 10.58 12.85 -19.29
N SER A 249 11.43 13.46 -18.46
CA SER A 249 12.08 12.73 -17.37
C SER A 249 11.16 12.59 -16.17
N ARG A 250 10.80 13.72 -15.54
CA ARG A 250 9.95 13.79 -14.35
C ARG A 250 9.43 15.20 -14.13
N VAL A 251 8.34 15.28 -13.39
CA VAL A 251 7.93 16.50 -12.70
C VAL A 251 8.74 16.59 -11.41
N THR A 252 9.45 17.70 -11.20
CA THR A 252 10.25 17.95 -10.00
C THR A 252 9.47 18.64 -8.90
N GLN A 253 8.44 19.41 -9.26
CA GLN A 253 7.59 20.12 -8.33
C GLN A 253 6.19 20.31 -8.89
N VAL A 254 5.18 20.25 -8.01
CA VAL A 254 3.81 20.65 -8.30
C VAL A 254 3.33 21.64 -7.26
N ASN A 255 2.86 22.81 -7.70
CA ASN A 255 2.15 23.77 -6.86
C ASN A 255 0.67 23.79 -7.26
N LYS A 256 -0.22 23.57 -6.29
CA LYS A 256 -1.67 23.49 -6.49
C LYS A 256 -2.32 24.75 -5.92
N ALA A 257 -2.77 25.65 -6.79
CA ALA A 257 -3.47 26.87 -6.41
C ALA A 257 -4.87 26.87 -7.05
N GLU A 258 -5.89 26.52 -6.27
CA GLU A 258 -7.27 26.37 -6.75
C GLU A 258 -7.34 25.50 -8.02
N ASN A 259 -7.80 26.08 -9.14
CA ASN A 259 -7.87 25.43 -10.43
C ASN A 259 -6.61 25.62 -11.29
N ILE A 260 -5.61 26.37 -10.86
CA ILE A 260 -4.36 26.56 -11.60
C ILE A 260 -3.24 25.78 -10.94
N TRP A 261 -2.82 24.72 -11.60
CA TRP A 261 -1.71 23.90 -11.12
C TRP A 261 -0.47 24.20 -11.94
N THR A 262 0.64 24.42 -11.23
CA THR A 262 1.95 24.71 -11.82
C THR A 262 2.84 23.49 -11.68
N PHE A 263 3.32 22.96 -12.79
CA PHE A 263 4.22 21.83 -12.87
C PHE A 263 5.60 22.31 -13.32
N ILE A 264 6.64 21.91 -12.61
CA ILE A 264 8.03 22.09 -13.05
C ILE A 264 8.49 20.74 -13.60
N VAL A 265 8.82 20.70 -14.89
CA VAL A 265 9.14 19.47 -15.63
C VAL A 265 10.57 19.54 -16.13
N ASN A 266 11.34 18.49 -15.88
CA ASN A 266 12.62 18.30 -16.53
C ASN A 266 12.43 17.51 -17.83
N TYR A 267 13.05 17.99 -18.90
CA TYR A 267 12.97 17.39 -20.23
C TYR A 267 14.33 17.32 -20.90
N THR A 268 14.46 16.44 -21.87
CA THR A 268 15.60 16.39 -22.80
C THR A 268 15.05 16.50 -24.21
N LEU A 269 15.52 17.47 -25.00
CA LEU A 269 15.22 17.56 -26.42
C LEU A 269 16.24 16.74 -27.18
N GLN A 270 15.78 16.02 -28.19
CA GLN A 270 16.63 15.42 -29.19
C GLN A 270 16.36 16.10 -30.53
N TYR A 271 17.41 16.60 -31.17
CA TYR A 271 17.33 17.21 -32.48
C TYR A 271 18.56 16.88 -33.33
N GLU A 272 18.40 16.95 -34.65
CA GLU A 272 19.54 16.92 -35.57
C GLU A 272 20.02 18.34 -35.83
N ASP A 273 21.32 18.57 -35.73
CA ASP A 273 21.91 19.85 -36.13
C ASP A 273 22.08 19.95 -37.66
N ASN A 274 22.62 21.07 -38.12
CA ASN A 274 22.84 21.32 -39.55
C ASN A 274 23.82 20.33 -40.20
N GLU A 275 24.60 19.59 -39.40
CA GLU A 275 25.54 18.56 -39.84
C GLU A 275 24.93 17.14 -39.77
N LYS A 276 23.64 17.03 -39.45
CA LYS A 276 22.91 15.76 -39.21
C LYS A 276 23.48 14.94 -38.05
N GLN A 277 24.09 15.59 -37.07
CA GLN A 277 24.49 14.93 -35.83
C GLN A 277 23.34 15.02 -34.82
N GLU A 278 23.11 13.93 -34.08
CA GLU A 278 22.15 13.95 -32.97
C GLU A 278 22.71 14.75 -31.80
N GLN A 279 21.95 15.75 -31.37
CA GLN A 279 22.23 16.57 -30.20
C GLN A 279 21.16 16.36 -29.14
N PHE A 280 21.56 16.52 -27.88
CA PHE A 280 20.67 16.43 -26.72
C PHE A 280 20.77 17.70 -25.88
N GLU A 281 19.64 18.31 -25.58
CA GLU A 281 19.56 19.49 -24.72
C GLU A 281 18.67 19.20 -23.51
N GLU A 282 19.24 19.23 -22.32
CA GLU A 282 18.48 19.13 -21.07
C GLU A 282 17.95 20.50 -20.64
N GLY A 283 16.71 20.52 -20.16
CA GLY A 283 16.09 21.74 -19.68
C GLY A 283 15.03 21.52 -18.63
N THR A 284 14.57 22.63 -18.05
CA THR A 284 13.45 22.67 -17.11
C THR A 284 12.40 23.63 -17.63
N LYS A 285 11.13 23.21 -17.63
CA LYS A 285 10.00 24.05 -18.04
C LYS A 285 8.97 24.14 -16.93
N THR A 286 8.50 25.36 -16.68
CA THR A 286 7.35 25.61 -15.81
C THR A 286 6.10 25.66 -16.68
N ILE A 287 5.09 24.88 -16.31
CA ILE A 287 3.84 24.73 -17.08
C ILE A 287 2.68 24.98 -16.13
N LYS A 288 1.89 26.02 -16.39
CA LYS A 288 0.66 26.31 -15.65
C LYS A 288 -0.55 25.82 -16.43
N ILE A 289 -1.39 25.02 -15.76
CA ILE A 289 -2.55 24.39 -16.37
C ILE A 289 -3.79 24.77 -15.57
N ASP A 290 -4.85 25.22 -16.25
CA ASP A 290 -6.20 25.21 -15.71
C ASP A 290 -6.72 23.77 -15.68
N ILE A 291 -6.72 23.17 -14.50
CA ILE A 291 -7.08 21.75 -14.34
C ILE A 291 -8.54 21.45 -14.65
N ASN A 292 -9.40 22.48 -14.76
CA ASN A 292 -10.80 22.28 -15.14
C ASN A 292 -10.99 21.96 -16.62
N ASN A 293 -10.16 22.52 -17.49
CA ASN A 293 -10.33 22.43 -18.95
C ASN A 293 -9.06 22.03 -19.72
N GLY A 294 -7.92 21.89 -19.04
CA GLY A 294 -6.65 21.50 -19.67
C GLY A 294 -6.00 22.60 -20.50
N LYS A 295 -6.38 23.88 -20.31
CA LYS A 295 -5.72 25.01 -20.99
C LYS A 295 -4.42 25.39 -20.31
N ILE A 296 -3.40 25.67 -21.11
CA ILE A 296 -2.12 26.23 -20.66
C ILE A 296 -2.31 27.75 -20.49
N ILE A 297 -1.85 28.32 -19.37
CA ILE A 297 -2.07 29.74 -19.01
C ILE A 297 -0.85 30.64 -19.25
N GLU A 298 0.34 30.06 -19.41
CA GLU A 298 1.66 30.74 -19.39
C GLU A 298 2.13 31.17 -17.98
#